data_AF-A0A4Y1ZCQ7-F1
#
_entry.id   AF-A0A4Y1ZCQ7-F1
#
_cell.length_a   1.000
_cell.length_b   1.000
_cell.length_c   1.000
_cell.angle_alpha   90.00
_cell.angle_beta   90.00
_cell.angle_gamma   90.00
#
_symmetry.space_group_name_H-M   'P 1'
#
loop_
_entity.id
_entity.type
_entity.pdbx_description
1 polymer ?
#
loop_
_entity_poly.entity_id
_entity_poly.type
_entity_poly.pdbx_seq_one_letter_code
_entity_poly.pdbx_strand_id
1 'polypeptide(L)'
;MLDEPFGALDAKVRKELRYWLRELHESVKVTSIFVTHDQEEAFEVADRVVIIQNGKIEQVGTPEQVYNHPANPFVYDFIGSANKFEGKIINGTFIDGSFETEAPIDSNIESAGLGFVRPYHFVIEKDRSGKYSIPVQIKHIHAVGPTVHLEVERSDSHNVLNLEINWEEFSLLNLKKDQTIHIKPKKVQIFAV
;
A
#
# COMPACT_ATOMS: atom_id res chain seq x y z
N MET A 1 14.68 -25.94 -5.90
CA MET A 1 14.76 -24.51 -6.27
C MET A 1 13.80 -24.30 -7.42
N LEU A 2 12.90 -23.34 -7.31
CA LEU A 2 11.88 -23.01 -8.30
C LEU A 2 12.07 -21.54 -8.71
N ASP A 3 12.10 -21.27 -10.00
CA ASP A 3 12.33 -19.93 -10.56
C ASP A 3 11.16 -19.58 -11.48
N GLU A 4 10.37 -18.57 -11.10
CA GLU A 4 9.19 -18.09 -11.82
C GLU A 4 8.21 -19.19 -12.30
N PRO A 5 7.84 -20.19 -11.46
CA PRO A 5 7.10 -21.37 -11.91
C PRO A 5 5.64 -21.08 -12.31
N PHE A 6 5.14 -19.87 -12.08
CA PHE A 6 3.75 -19.48 -12.25
C PHE A 6 3.52 -18.43 -13.34
N GLY A 7 4.58 -17.78 -13.82
CA GLY A 7 4.47 -16.58 -14.66
C GLY A 7 3.80 -16.80 -16.03
N ALA A 8 3.88 -18.01 -16.58
CA ALA A 8 3.33 -18.34 -17.91
C ALA A 8 1.88 -18.86 -17.90
N LEU A 9 1.25 -18.94 -16.72
CA LEU A 9 -0.04 -19.61 -16.54
C LEU A 9 -1.20 -18.63 -16.42
N ASP A 10 -2.39 -19.05 -16.82
CA ASP A 10 -3.59 -18.26 -16.60
C ASP A 10 -3.93 -18.16 -15.10
N ALA A 11 -4.70 -17.15 -14.72
CA ALA A 11 -4.97 -16.83 -13.32
C ALA A 11 -5.61 -17.98 -12.53
N LYS A 12 -6.45 -18.82 -13.17
CA LYS A 12 -7.10 -19.93 -12.48
C LYS A 12 -6.11 -21.06 -12.22
N VAL A 13 -5.38 -21.49 -13.25
CA VAL A 13 -4.37 -22.55 -13.13
C VAL A 13 -3.26 -22.13 -12.17
N ARG A 14 -2.86 -20.86 -12.20
CA ARG A 14 -1.91 -20.28 -11.27
C ARG A 14 -2.35 -20.47 -9.82
N LYS A 15 -3.59 -20.08 -9.50
CA LYS A 15 -4.14 -20.23 -8.15
C LYS A 15 -4.20 -21.70 -7.69
N GLU A 16 -4.61 -22.60 -8.57
CA GLU A 16 -4.67 -24.05 -8.27
C GLU A 16 -3.28 -24.61 -7.96
N LEU A 17 -2.26 -24.22 -8.72
CA LEU A 17 -0.89 -24.67 -8.49
C LEU A 17 -0.25 -24.05 -7.25
N ARG A 18 -0.55 -22.77 -6.93
CA ARG A 18 -0.10 -22.15 -5.68
C ARG A 18 -0.61 -22.93 -4.47
N TYR A 19 -1.90 -23.26 -4.48
CA TYR A 19 -2.52 -24.07 -3.45
C TYR A 19 -1.88 -25.46 -3.35
N TRP A 20 -1.76 -26.17 -4.48
CA TRP A 20 -1.15 -27.49 -4.51
C TRP A 20 0.31 -27.48 -4.04
N LEU A 21 1.10 -26.47 -4.43
CA LEU A 21 2.50 -26.36 -4.04
C LEU A 21 2.65 -26.15 -2.53
N ARG A 22 1.77 -25.34 -1.93
CA ARG A 22 1.74 -25.16 -0.47
C ARG A 22 1.44 -26.47 0.26
N GLU A 23 0.41 -27.20 -0.16
CA GLU A 23 0.06 -28.52 0.41
C GLU A 23 1.20 -29.54 0.26
N LEU A 24 1.87 -29.54 -0.90
CA LEU A 24 3.04 -30.39 -1.13
C LEU A 24 4.19 -30.03 -0.19
N HIS A 25 4.47 -28.74 -0.02
CA HIS A 25 5.52 -28.27 0.88
C HIS A 25 5.24 -28.66 2.34
N GLU A 26 4.00 -28.48 2.80
CA GLU A 26 3.56 -28.86 4.15
C GLU A 26 3.66 -30.38 4.40
N SER A 27 3.39 -31.20 3.39
CA SER A 27 3.42 -32.67 3.51
C SER A 27 4.84 -33.27 3.41
N VAL A 28 5.69 -32.77 2.51
CA VAL A 28 7.02 -33.36 2.24
C VAL A 28 8.11 -32.76 3.13
N LYS A 29 7.90 -31.58 3.72
CA LYS A 29 8.82 -30.88 4.66
C LYS A 29 10.26 -30.73 4.15
N VAL A 30 10.42 -30.53 2.85
CA VAL A 30 11.72 -30.26 2.23
C VAL A 30 12.02 -28.76 2.24
N THR A 31 13.27 -28.39 2.49
CA THR A 31 13.70 -27.00 2.34
C THR A 31 13.65 -26.59 0.87
N SER A 32 12.81 -25.60 0.59
CA SER A 32 12.57 -25.10 -0.77
C SER A 32 12.93 -23.63 -0.87
N ILE A 33 13.50 -23.24 -2.02
CA ILE A 33 13.73 -21.84 -2.38
C ILE A 33 12.90 -21.58 -3.64
N PHE A 34 12.11 -20.53 -3.57
CA PHE A 34 11.19 -20.06 -4.61
C PHE A 34 11.52 -18.59 -4.91
N VAL A 35 11.69 -18.30 -6.20
CA VAL A 35 12.01 -16.96 -6.71
C VAL A 35 10.87 -16.52 -7.63
N THR A 36 10.35 -15.32 -7.37
CA THR A 36 9.27 -14.70 -8.15
C THR A 36 9.38 -13.18 -8.09
N HIS A 37 8.84 -12.51 -9.09
CA HIS A 37 8.55 -11.08 -9.10
C HIS A 37 7.14 -10.74 -8.61
N ASP A 38 6.26 -11.73 -8.43
CA ASP A 38 4.88 -11.58 -7.97
C ASP A 38 4.78 -11.76 -6.45
N GLN A 39 4.31 -10.72 -5.78
CA GLN A 39 4.23 -10.66 -4.33
C GLN A 39 3.11 -11.54 -3.78
N GLU A 40 2.00 -11.69 -4.50
CA GLU A 40 0.89 -12.56 -4.08
C GLU A 40 1.37 -14.01 -4.05
N GLU A 41 2.16 -14.41 -5.06
CA GLU A 41 2.76 -15.75 -5.10
C GLU A 41 3.67 -16.00 -3.89
N ALA A 42 4.55 -15.04 -3.59
CA ALA A 42 5.45 -15.12 -2.45
C ALA A 42 4.67 -15.21 -1.13
N PHE A 43 3.60 -14.43 -0.97
CA PHE A 43 2.84 -14.35 0.28
C PHE A 43 1.90 -15.54 0.50
N GLU A 44 1.38 -16.15 -0.57
CA GLU A 44 0.49 -17.31 -0.47
C GLU A 44 1.25 -18.60 -0.10
N VAL A 45 2.50 -18.74 -0.55
CA VAL A 45 3.26 -20.00 -0.50
C VAL A 45 4.38 -19.99 0.54
N ALA A 46 5.05 -18.85 0.79
CA ALA A 46 6.28 -18.83 1.56
C ALA A 46 6.07 -18.70 3.07
N ASP A 47 6.81 -19.49 3.86
CA ASP A 47 6.93 -19.29 5.31
C ASP A 47 7.69 -17.99 5.64
N ARG A 48 8.67 -17.66 4.79
CA ARG A 48 9.53 -16.47 4.91
C ARG A 48 9.81 -15.88 3.53
N VAL A 49 9.83 -14.55 3.46
CA VAL A 49 10.11 -13.76 2.27
C VAL A 49 11.43 -13.01 2.45
N VAL A 50 12.23 -12.99 1.39
CA VAL A 50 13.47 -12.21 1.28
C VAL A 50 13.27 -11.21 0.14
N ILE A 51 13.14 -9.93 0.47
CA ILE A 51 13.02 -8.86 -0.52
C ILE A 51 14.42 -8.40 -0.90
N ILE A 52 14.66 -8.33 -2.22
CA ILE A 52 15.95 -7.95 -2.78
C ILE A 52 15.75 -6.76 -3.72
N GLN A 53 16.61 -5.74 -3.60
CA GLN A 53 16.70 -4.63 -4.54
C GLN A 53 18.16 -4.46 -4.95
N ASN A 54 18.43 -4.37 -6.27
CA ASN A 54 19.79 -4.13 -6.79
C ASN A 54 20.86 -5.07 -6.21
N GLY A 55 20.50 -6.35 -6.01
CA GLY A 55 21.38 -7.37 -5.43
C GLY A 55 21.63 -7.27 -3.93
N LYS A 56 20.90 -6.39 -3.21
CA LYS A 56 20.96 -6.26 -1.75
C LYS A 56 19.67 -6.72 -1.11
N ILE A 57 19.77 -7.38 0.04
CA ILE A 57 18.60 -7.76 0.84
C ILE A 57 18.10 -6.51 1.54
N GLU A 58 16.86 -6.13 1.25
CA GLU A 58 16.18 -4.99 1.85
C GLU A 58 15.42 -5.38 3.12
N GLN A 59 14.79 -6.56 3.11
CA GLN A 59 14.09 -7.10 4.28
C GLN A 59 13.95 -8.62 4.22
N VAL A 60 13.99 -9.25 5.39
CA VAL A 60 13.66 -10.66 5.58
C VAL A 60 12.63 -10.78 6.69
N GLY A 61 11.56 -11.53 6.47
CA GLY A 61 10.52 -11.76 7.48
C GLY A 61 9.46 -12.75 7.01
N THR A 62 8.44 -12.99 7.82
CA THR A 62 7.21 -13.65 7.35
C THR A 62 6.45 -12.71 6.40
N PRO A 63 5.55 -13.23 5.54
CA PRO A 63 4.68 -12.38 4.71
C PRO A 63 3.97 -11.29 5.53
N GLU A 64 3.45 -11.66 6.71
CA GLU A 64 2.78 -10.73 7.63
C GLU A 64 3.73 -9.63 8.13
N GLN A 65 4.94 -9.98 8.57
CA GLN A 65 5.92 -9.00 9.05
C GLN A 65 6.33 -8.03 7.96
N VAL A 66 6.59 -8.53 6.76
CA VAL A 66 6.99 -7.71 5.61
C VAL A 66 5.87 -6.76 5.19
N TYR A 67 4.62 -7.22 5.22
CA TYR A 67 3.46 -6.41 4.86
C TYR A 67 3.12 -5.34 5.92
N ASN A 68 3.10 -5.72 7.19
CA ASN A 68 2.66 -4.85 8.30
C ASN A 68 3.77 -3.95 8.85
N HIS A 69 5.02 -4.40 8.74
CA HIS A 69 6.22 -3.73 9.25
C HIS A 69 7.33 -3.66 8.18
N PRO A 70 7.07 -2.97 7.06
CA PRO A 70 8.09 -2.74 6.02
C PRO A 70 9.25 -1.93 6.59
N ALA A 71 10.47 -2.38 6.34
CA ALA A 71 11.70 -1.88 6.96
C ALA A 71 12.13 -0.50 6.42
N ASN A 72 11.77 -0.18 5.17
CA ASN A 72 12.20 1.03 4.49
C ASN A 72 11.16 1.48 3.43
N PRO A 73 11.30 2.69 2.86
CA PRO A 73 10.38 3.20 1.84
C PRO A 73 10.22 2.28 0.64
N PHE A 74 11.31 1.68 0.17
CA PHE A 74 11.27 0.76 -0.97
C PHE A 74 10.42 -0.46 -0.65
N VAL A 75 10.61 -1.10 0.51
CA VAL A 75 9.79 -2.27 0.87
C VAL A 75 8.31 -1.90 1.01
N TYR A 76 8.01 -0.71 1.56
CA TYR A 76 6.63 -0.25 1.68
C TYR A 76 5.96 -0.08 0.32
N ASP A 77 6.65 0.60 -0.60
CA ASP A 77 6.20 0.91 -1.96
C ASP A 77 6.15 -0.33 -2.85
N PHE A 78 7.13 -1.23 -2.67
CA PHE A 78 7.19 -2.48 -3.38
C PHE A 78 6.01 -3.37 -2.99
N ILE A 79 5.77 -3.58 -1.70
CA ILE A 79 4.78 -4.55 -1.23
C ILE A 79 3.38 -3.97 -1.26
N GLY A 80 2.57 -4.39 -2.24
CA GLY A 80 1.19 -3.94 -2.46
C GLY A 80 1.08 -2.48 -2.87
N SER A 81 -0.13 -2.06 -3.24
CA SER A 81 -0.38 -0.67 -3.62
C SER A 81 -0.19 0.30 -2.44
N ALA A 82 0.46 1.43 -2.68
CA ALA A 82 0.62 2.51 -1.70
C ALA A 82 0.47 3.88 -2.38
N ASN A 83 -0.01 4.85 -1.62
CA ASN A 83 0.05 6.25 -2.00
C ASN A 83 1.26 6.88 -1.34
N LYS A 84 2.08 7.55 -2.14
CA LYS A 84 3.29 8.23 -1.71
C LYS A 84 3.02 9.72 -1.53
N PHE A 85 3.50 10.27 -0.43
CA PHE A 85 3.46 11.67 -0.06
C PHE A 85 4.90 12.15 0.10
N GLU A 86 5.25 13.26 -0.55
CA GLU A 86 6.59 13.82 -0.50
C GLU A 86 6.51 15.14 0.24
N GLY A 87 7.09 15.17 1.43
CA GLY A 87 6.90 16.28 2.35
C GLY A 87 8.15 16.60 3.15
N LYS A 88 7.97 17.48 4.12
CA LYS A 88 9.01 17.92 5.05
C LYS A 88 8.64 17.54 6.46
N ILE A 89 9.62 17.14 7.25
CA ILE A 89 9.46 16.91 8.69
C ILE A 89 10.02 18.13 9.41
N ILE A 90 9.16 18.82 10.18
CA ILE A 90 9.50 20.01 10.95
C ILE A 90 8.88 19.84 12.34
N ASN A 91 9.71 19.85 13.39
CA ASN A 91 9.27 19.78 14.80
C ASN A 91 8.26 18.63 15.06
N GLY A 92 8.58 17.40 14.62
CA GLY A 92 7.71 16.25 14.81
C GLY A 92 6.46 16.22 13.94
N THR A 93 6.33 17.12 12.97
CA THR A 93 5.19 17.18 12.04
C THR A 93 5.66 16.95 10.61
N PHE A 94 5.06 15.99 9.92
CA PHE A 94 5.19 15.80 8.48
C PHE A 94 4.18 16.68 7.75
N ILE A 95 4.65 17.43 6.76
CA ILE A 95 3.85 18.38 5.98
C ILE A 95 4.06 18.13 4.49
N ASP A 96 2.97 17.86 3.78
CA ASP A 96 2.91 17.77 2.32
C ASP A 96 1.71 18.57 1.81
N GLY A 97 1.95 19.80 1.35
CA GLY A 97 0.89 20.71 0.92
C GLY A 97 -0.07 21.06 2.07
N SER A 98 -1.35 20.74 1.90
CA SER A 98 -2.41 20.91 2.91
C SER A 98 -2.54 19.74 3.89
N PHE A 99 -1.78 18.66 3.68
CA PHE A 99 -1.76 17.50 4.56
C PHE A 99 -0.69 17.65 5.63
N GLU A 100 -1.09 17.56 6.89
CA GLU A 100 -0.19 17.49 8.05
C GLU A 100 -0.45 16.21 8.84
N THR A 101 0.60 15.57 9.36
CA THR A 101 0.46 14.50 10.36
C THR A 101 1.65 14.43 11.30
N GLU A 102 1.49 13.77 12.44
CA GLU A 102 2.60 13.48 13.36
C GLU A 102 3.66 12.60 12.68
N ALA A 103 4.93 12.97 12.84
CA ALA A 103 6.09 12.23 12.37
C ALA A 103 6.83 11.60 13.56
N PRO A 104 7.41 10.40 13.39
CA PRO A 104 8.11 9.71 14.48
C PRO A 104 9.41 10.39 14.94
N ILE A 105 9.88 11.39 14.19
CA ILE A 105 11.15 12.08 14.45
C ILE A 105 10.84 13.49 14.94
N ASP A 106 11.04 13.71 16.24
CA ASP A 106 11.06 15.04 16.81
C ASP A 106 12.48 15.61 16.68
N SER A 107 12.74 16.28 15.55
CA SER A 107 13.98 17.00 15.35
C SER A 107 13.69 18.45 15.01
N ASN A 108 14.47 19.36 15.59
CA ASN A 108 14.44 20.79 15.28
C ASN A 108 15.04 21.12 13.90
N ILE A 109 15.48 20.10 13.15
CA ILE A 109 16.09 20.26 11.83
C ILE A 109 15.05 19.88 10.79
N GLU A 110 14.76 20.80 9.88
CA GLU A 110 13.93 20.52 8.72
C GLU A 110 14.61 19.43 7.86
N SER A 111 13.93 18.32 7.67
CA SER A 111 14.41 17.23 6.82
C SER A 111 13.36 16.85 5.77
N ALA A 112 13.80 16.23 4.69
CA ALA A 112 12.88 15.60 3.75
C ALA A 112 12.23 14.37 4.41
N GLY A 113 10.99 14.09 4.04
CA GLY A 113 10.24 12.93 4.52
C GLY A 113 9.42 12.30 3.40
N LEU A 114 9.24 10.99 3.49
CA LEU A 114 8.34 10.22 2.66
C LEU A 114 7.22 9.65 3.54
N GLY A 115 5.98 10.01 3.21
CA GLY A 115 4.78 9.45 3.81
C GLY A 115 4.16 8.39 2.91
N PHE A 116 3.67 7.31 3.48
CA PHE A 116 2.97 6.25 2.75
C PHE A 116 1.64 5.92 3.40
N VAL A 117 0.61 5.79 2.57
CA VAL A 117 -0.74 5.41 3.00
C VAL A 117 -1.31 4.37 2.04
N ARG A 118 -1.77 3.24 2.59
CA ARG A 118 -2.44 2.19 1.80
C ARG A 118 -3.78 2.70 1.26
N PRO A 119 -4.23 2.29 0.05
CA PRO A 119 -5.49 2.73 -0.52
C PRO A 119 -6.72 2.53 0.38
N TYR A 120 -6.73 1.46 1.17
CA TYR A 120 -7.80 1.13 2.13
C TYR A 120 -7.64 1.80 3.52
N HIS A 121 -6.61 2.63 3.72
CA HIS A 121 -6.36 3.37 4.97
C HIS A 121 -6.80 4.83 4.91
N PHE A 122 -7.76 5.18 4.05
CA PHE A 122 -8.40 6.49 4.05
C PHE A 122 -9.80 6.44 4.67
N VAL A 123 -10.22 7.53 5.30
CA VAL A 123 -11.63 7.85 5.57
C VAL A 123 -12.06 8.86 4.53
N ILE A 124 -13.26 8.69 3.97
CA ILE A 124 -13.89 9.71 3.13
C ILE A 124 -14.85 10.55 4.00
N GLU A 125 -14.70 11.86 3.92
CA GLU A 125 -15.47 12.86 4.65
C GLU A 125 -16.15 13.81 3.64
N LYS A 126 -17.39 14.22 3.92
CA LYS A 126 -18.09 15.21 3.08
C LYS A 126 -17.58 16.63 3.33
N ASP A 127 -17.25 16.93 4.59
CA ASP A 127 -16.76 18.22 5.04
C ASP A 127 -15.34 18.12 5.59
N ARG A 128 -14.59 19.22 5.55
CA ARG A 128 -13.21 19.27 6.06
C ARG A 128 -13.18 19.08 7.58
N SER A 129 -12.47 18.06 8.06
CA SER A 129 -12.26 17.82 9.50
C SER A 129 -10.79 18.10 9.92
N GLY A 130 -10.49 19.37 10.17
CA GLY A 130 -9.20 19.77 10.74
C GLY A 130 -8.00 19.68 9.78
N LYS A 131 -6.81 19.46 10.36
CA LYS A 131 -5.50 19.57 9.68
C LYS A 131 -5.06 18.32 8.91
N TYR A 132 -5.71 17.19 9.17
CA TYR A 132 -5.39 15.88 8.55
C TYR A 132 -6.23 15.59 7.30
N SER A 133 -7.12 16.52 6.93
CA SER A 133 -8.15 16.34 5.92
C SER A 133 -7.70 16.98 4.61
N ILE A 134 -7.62 16.18 3.55
CA ILE A 134 -7.09 16.54 2.24
C ILE A 134 -8.26 16.74 1.28
N PRO A 135 -8.44 17.92 0.67
CA PRO A 135 -9.45 18.12 -0.36
C PRO A 135 -9.03 17.43 -1.66
N VAL A 136 -9.92 16.59 -2.20
CA VAL A 136 -9.67 15.83 -3.43
C VAL A 136 -10.89 15.86 -4.35
N GLN A 137 -10.67 15.73 -5.65
CA GLN A 137 -11.71 15.54 -6.66
C GLN A 137 -11.68 14.12 -7.18
N ILE A 138 -12.84 13.46 -7.24
CA ILE A 138 -12.94 12.11 -7.80
C ILE A 138 -12.80 12.16 -9.32
N LYS A 139 -11.79 11.50 -9.88
CA LYS A 139 -11.57 11.43 -11.32
C LYS A 139 -12.14 10.15 -11.92
N HIS A 140 -11.92 9.02 -11.24
CA HIS A 140 -12.38 7.72 -11.71
C HIS A 140 -12.95 6.88 -10.57
N ILE A 141 -13.94 6.05 -10.93
CA ILE A 141 -14.62 5.11 -10.03
C ILE A 141 -14.65 3.76 -10.74
N HIS A 142 -14.03 2.76 -10.15
CA HIS A 142 -13.94 1.41 -10.70
C HIS A 142 -14.47 0.40 -9.68
N ALA A 143 -15.58 -0.25 -10.01
CA ALA A 143 -16.12 -1.36 -9.23
C ALA A 143 -15.34 -2.64 -9.54
N VAL A 144 -14.71 -3.25 -8.53
CA VAL A 144 -13.93 -4.49 -8.66
C VAL A 144 -14.38 -5.48 -7.60
N GLY A 145 -15.30 -6.38 -7.98
CA GLY A 145 -15.84 -7.37 -7.04
C GLY A 145 -16.53 -6.70 -5.84
N PRO A 146 -16.09 -6.97 -4.59
CA PRO A 146 -16.69 -6.39 -3.38
C PRO A 146 -16.15 -4.98 -3.05
N THR A 147 -15.13 -4.49 -3.74
CA THR A 147 -14.48 -3.21 -3.48
C THR A 147 -14.72 -2.22 -4.62
N VAL A 148 -14.58 -0.94 -4.30
CA VAL A 148 -14.63 0.18 -5.23
C VAL A 148 -13.30 0.91 -5.12
N HIS A 149 -12.58 0.95 -6.24
CA HIS A 149 -11.34 1.69 -6.38
C HIS A 149 -11.68 3.09 -6.89
N LEU A 150 -11.20 4.10 -6.17
CA LEU A 150 -11.37 5.50 -6.52
C LEU A 150 -10.01 6.08 -6.87
N GLU A 151 -9.93 6.72 -8.03
CA GLU A 151 -8.79 7.57 -8.38
C GLU A 151 -9.20 9.01 -8.10
N VAL A 152 -8.49 9.67 -7.20
CA VAL A 152 -8.79 11.03 -6.76
C VAL A 152 -7.59 11.94 -6.97
N GLU A 153 -7.83 13.17 -7.39
CA GLU A 153 -6.78 14.18 -7.57
C GLU A 153 -6.84 15.16 -6.40
N ARG A 154 -5.69 15.40 -5.77
CA ARG A 154 -5.57 16.42 -4.73
C ARG A 154 -5.78 17.82 -5.27
N SER A 155 -6.57 18.63 -4.56
CA SER A 155 -6.84 20.01 -4.98
C SER A 155 -5.68 20.98 -4.73
N ASP A 156 -4.72 20.61 -3.88
CA ASP A 156 -3.57 21.46 -3.51
C ASP A 156 -2.31 21.18 -4.34
N SER A 157 -2.00 19.92 -4.61
CA SER A 157 -0.79 19.51 -5.34
C SER A 157 -1.05 18.90 -6.71
N HIS A 158 -2.30 18.62 -7.08
CA HIS A 158 -2.67 17.85 -8.27
C HIS A 158 -2.11 16.42 -8.31
N ASN A 159 -1.54 15.92 -7.21
CA ASN A 159 -1.12 14.53 -7.12
C ASN A 159 -2.35 13.61 -7.10
N VAL A 160 -2.25 12.52 -7.86
CA VAL A 160 -3.26 11.47 -7.90
C VAL A 160 -3.05 10.50 -6.74
N LEU A 161 -4.13 10.16 -6.06
CA LEU A 161 -4.20 9.17 -5.00
C LEU A 161 -5.21 8.08 -5.37
N ASN A 162 -4.90 6.86 -4.98
CA ASN A 162 -5.76 5.69 -5.11
C ASN A 162 -6.38 5.36 -3.76
N LEU A 163 -7.70 5.30 -3.70
CA LEU A 163 -8.45 4.86 -2.53
C LEU A 163 -9.18 3.55 -2.84
N GLU A 164 -9.35 2.73 -1.82
CA GLU A 164 -10.09 1.49 -1.89
C GLU A 164 -11.11 1.47 -0.75
N ILE A 165 -12.38 1.37 -1.09
CA ILE A 165 -13.49 1.28 -0.13
C ILE A 165 -14.36 0.08 -0.48
N ASN A 166 -15.14 -0.41 0.49
CA ASN A 166 -16.11 -1.46 0.21
C ASN A 166 -17.37 -0.89 -0.47
N TRP A 167 -18.17 -1.78 -1.07
CA TRP A 167 -19.38 -1.40 -1.79
C TRP A 167 -20.45 -0.71 -0.91
N GLU A 168 -20.56 -1.11 0.35
CA GLU A 168 -21.53 -0.54 1.30
C GLU A 168 -21.23 0.93 1.59
N GLU A 169 -19.97 1.23 1.90
CA GLU A 169 -19.47 2.59 2.15
C GLU A 169 -19.66 3.48 0.91
N PHE A 170 -19.28 2.99 -0.28
CA PHE A 170 -19.50 3.71 -1.53
C PHE A 170 -20.98 4.06 -1.76
N SER A 171 -21.87 3.09 -1.56
CA SER A 171 -23.31 3.25 -1.75
C SER A 171 -23.92 4.25 -0.76
N LEU A 172 -23.48 4.22 0.50
CA LEU A 172 -23.92 5.15 1.55
C LEU A 172 -23.45 6.58 1.29
N LEU A 173 -22.23 6.74 0.81
CA LEU A 173 -21.65 8.05 0.52
C LEU A 173 -22.23 8.69 -0.76
N ASN A 174 -22.79 7.87 -1.67
CA ASN A 174 -23.37 8.29 -2.95
C ASN A 174 -22.39 9.14 -3.78
N LEU A 175 -21.15 8.65 -3.87
CA LEU A 175 -20.04 9.36 -4.52
C LEU A 175 -20.22 9.42 -6.04
N LYS A 176 -19.84 10.54 -6.63
CA LYS A 176 -19.94 10.78 -8.09
C LYS A 176 -18.62 11.24 -8.66
N LYS A 177 -18.41 10.94 -9.94
CA LYS A 177 -17.30 11.51 -10.70
C LYS A 177 -17.35 13.05 -10.66
N ASP A 178 -16.17 13.66 -10.64
CA ASP A 178 -15.91 15.10 -10.59
C ASP A 178 -16.38 15.80 -9.31
N GLN A 179 -16.90 15.05 -8.32
CA GLN A 179 -17.25 15.54 -7.01
C GLN A 179 -15.99 15.84 -6.18
N THR A 180 -16.00 16.99 -5.49
CA THR A 180 -15.01 17.30 -4.46
C THR A 180 -15.44 16.68 -3.13
N ILE A 181 -14.54 15.94 -2.51
CA ILE A 181 -14.68 15.35 -1.18
C ILE A 181 -13.43 15.65 -0.35
N HIS A 182 -13.46 15.28 0.92
CA HIS A 182 -12.29 15.30 1.77
C HIS A 182 -11.90 13.87 2.12
N ILE A 183 -10.59 13.62 2.23
CA ILE A 183 -10.07 12.33 2.65
C ILE A 183 -9.11 12.52 3.82
N LYS A 184 -9.12 11.57 4.74
CA LYS A 184 -8.25 11.59 5.91
C LYS A 184 -7.51 10.25 6.02
N PRO A 185 -6.17 10.24 5.97
CA PRO A 185 -5.39 9.04 6.27
C PRO A 185 -5.64 8.57 7.72
N LYS A 186 -5.98 7.28 7.90
CA LYS A 186 -6.09 6.63 9.21
C LYS A 186 -4.73 6.19 9.76
N LYS A 187 -3.87 5.72 8.86
CA LYS A 187 -2.55 5.19 9.18
C LYS A 187 -1.56 5.63 8.12
N VAL A 188 -0.56 6.38 8.57
CA VAL A 188 0.50 6.93 7.72
C VAL A 188 1.82 6.37 8.24
N GLN A 189 2.63 5.82 7.35
CA GLN A 189 4.00 5.45 7.67
C GLN A 189 4.93 6.53 7.15
N ILE A 190 5.78 7.08 8.02
CA ILE A 190 6.72 8.15 7.65
C ILE A 190 8.14 7.65 7.79
N PHE A 191 8.95 7.97 6.78
CA PHE A 191 10.38 7.73 6.75
C PHE A 191 11.10 9.07 6.51
N ALA A 192 12.09 9.41 7.33
CA ALA A 192 13.01 10.49 7.01
C ALA A 192 13.99 10.06 5.91
N VAL A 193 14.37 11.00 5.06
CA VAL A 193 15.34 10.81 3.96
C VAL A 193 16.57 11.67 4.20
#